data_AF-A0A6S6SMP7-F1
#
_entry.id   AF-A0A6S6SMP7-F1
#
_cell.length_a   1.000
_cell.length_b   1.000
_cell.length_c   1.000
_cell.angle_alpha   90.00
_cell.angle_beta   90.00
_cell.angle_gamma   90.00
#
_symmetry.space_group_name_H-M   'P 1'
#
loop_
_entity.id
_entity.type
_entity.pdbx_description
1 polymer ?
#
loop_
_entity_poly.entity_id
_entity_poly.type
_entity_poly.pdbx_seq_one_letter_code
_entity_poly.pdbx_strand_id
1 'polypeptide(L)'
;MKEFIEVYKLHQENIEALIMNTLKNNSTIHNEIEIYEEHFKTFPSMELLYITDENSLQTTANIYRNKSDEEGRGQNRTYLEKKLTKKNEQFSFSEPYLSSATGNICITVMKREKNHNVFIDFSLSQLIGRLGLIELHPTFDTFLKLFYQVIGFSLMFFAFLAIGYALFSFFTHLIDDGFTIDALFKPIVSITLGLAIFDLAKTILEREVYFKSYGKKSEDDKLLKKFSIAIIIALSIEALMVVFKIALHDYTDMIHALYLIVGIGVIISSLGIYNYLSNKKEEKNREV
;
A
#
# COMPACT_ATOMS: atom_id res chain seq x y z
N MET A 1 -0.95 6.93 -4.75
CA MET A 1 -0.27 8.17 -5.18
C MET A 1 1.24 8.13 -4.95
N LYS A 2 1.73 8.02 -3.71
CA LYS A 2 3.19 7.89 -3.43
C LYS A 2 3.82 6.66 -4.10
N GLU A 3 3.10 5.55 -4.12
CA GLU A 3 3.53 4.29 -4.74
C GLU A 3 3.90 4.43 -6.23
N PHE A 4 3.05 5.06 -7.05
CA PHE A 4 3.36 5.28 -8.47
C PHE A 4 4.64 6.10 -8.66
N ILE A 5 4.91 7.08 -7.80
CA ILE A 5 6.14 7.87 -7.84
C ILE A 5 7.35 7.03 -7.41
N GLU A 6 7.22 6.21 -6.35
CA GLU A 6 8.29 5.31 -5.91
C GLU A 6 8.62 4.25 -6.98
N VAL A 7 7.61 3.63 -7.60
CA VAL A 7 7.78 2.67 -8.70
C VAL A 7 8.40 3.33 -9.93
N TYR A 8 7.97 4.55 -10.27
CA TYR A 8 8.59 5.31 -11.35
C TYR A 8 10.08 5.54 -11.08
N LYS A 9 10.44 6.03 -9.89
CA LYS A 9 11.84 6.28 -9.53
C LYS A 9 12.68 5.01 -9.56
N LEU A 10 12.13 3.88 -9.13
CA LEU A 10 12.82 2.58 -9.16
C LEU A 10 13.11 2.10 -10.59
N HIS A 11 12.22 2.41 -11.54
CA HIS A 11 12.31 1.94 -12.92
C HIS A 11 12.48 3.05 -13.96
N GLN A 12 12.95 4.23 -13.54
CA GLN A 12 12.93 5.46 -14.33
C GLN A 12 13.60 5.28 -15.69
N GLU A 13 14.82 4.72 -15.70
CA GLU A 13 15.59 4.53 -16.93
C GLU A 13 14.84 3.67 -17.96
N ASN A 14 14.21 2.56 -17.51
CA ASN A 14 13.48 1.65 -18.38
C ASN A 14 12.21 2.30 -18.94
N ILE A 15 11.49 3.04 -18.09
CA ILE A 15 10.25 3.74 -18.46
C ILE A 15 10.55 4.83 -19.49
N GLU A 16 11.55 5.68 -19.22
CA GLU A 16 11.96 6.74 -20.13
C GLU A 16 12.50 6.16 -21.45
N ALA A 17 13.29 5.09 -21.41
CA ALA A 17 13.80 4.42 -22.61
C ALA A 17 12.66 3.88 -23.48
N LEU A 18 11.64 3.26 -22.88
CA LEU A 18 10.47 2.77 -23.61
C LEU A 18 9.72 3.92 -24.29
N ILE A 19 9.47 5.02 -23.56
CA ILE A 19 8.78 6.19 -24.12
C ILE A 19 9.58 6.76 -25.29
N MET A 20 10.91 6.95 -25.12
CA MET A 20 11.78 7.46 -26.17
C MET A 20 11.77 6.56 -27.41
N ASN A 21 11.96 5.26 -27.25
CA ASN A 21 11.98 4.32 -28.37
C ASN A 21 10.65 4.32 -29.13
N THR A 22 9.55 4.39 -28.40
CA THR A 22 8.22 4.37 -29.01
C THR A 22 7.90 5.71 -29.72
N LEU A 23 8.28 6.84 -29.14
CA LEU A 23 8.14 8.17 -29.78
C LEU A 23 9.11 8.41 -30.95
N LYS A 24 10.23 7.67 -31.01
CA LYS A 24 11.15 7.67 -32.17
C LYS A 24 10.60 6.83 -33.32
N ASN A 25 9.99 5.69 -33.01
CA ASN A 25 9.50 4.75 -34.02
C ASN A 25 8.19 5.20 -34.67
N ASN A 26 7.38 5.98 -33.96
CA ASN A 26 6.22 6.64 -34.57
C ASN A 26 6.71 7.89 -35.31
N SER A 27 6.62 7.86 -36.64
CA SER A 27 7.05 8.95 -37.52
C SER A 27 6.48 10.29 -37.07
N THR A 28 7.32 11.32 -37.23
CA THR A 28 7.13 12.74 -36.90
C THR A 28 5.70 13.15 -36.56
N ILE A 29 5.52 13.69 -35.34
CA ILE A 29 4.34 14.43 -34.91
C ILE A 29 4.34 15.71 -35.75
N HIS A 30 3.88 15.64 -36.99
CA HIS A 30 3.78 16.79 -37.87
C HIS A 30 2.60 17.68 -37.43
N ASN A 31 2.68 18.96 -37.81
CA ASN A 31 1.77 20.06 -37.45
C ASN A 31 0.30 19.88 -37.88
N GLU A 32 -0.11 18.68 -38.28
CA GLU A 32 -1.47 18.40 -38.72
C GLU A 32 -2.27 17.87 -37.54
N ILE A 33 -3.15 18.75 -37.04
CA ILE A 33 -4.07 18.52 -35.92
C ILE A 33 -4.96 17.28 -36.14
N GLU A 34 -5.08 16.81 -37.39
CA GLU A 34 -5.92 15.70 -37.81
C GLU A 34 -5.35 14.30 -37.53
N ILE A 35 -4.09 14.15 -37.09
CA ILE A 35 -3.45 12.83 -36.83
C ILE A 35 -3.38 12.49 -35.32
N TYR A 36 -3.90 13.34 -34.43
CA TYR A 36 -3.66 13.16 -32.98
C TYR A 36 -4.51 12.08 -32.30
N GLU A 37 -5.73 11.76 -32.78
CA GLU A 37 -6.51 10.63 -32.26
C GLU A 37 -5.76 9.30 -32.40
N GLU A 38 -4.99 9.13 -33.47
CA GLU A 38 -4.21 7.93 -33.75
C GLU A 38 -3.01 7.78 -32.80
N HIS A 39 -2.41 8.92 -32.41
CA HIS A 39 -1.35 8.94 -31.38
C HIS A 39 -1.87 8.56 -30.00
N PHE A 40 -3.06 9.04 -29.59
CA PHE A 40 -3.70 8.64 -28.33
C PHE A 40 -4.12 7.15 -28.33
N LYS A 41 -4.43 6.56 -29.50
CA LYS A 41 -4.67 5.12 -29.65
C LYS A 41 -3.39 4.31 -29.42
N THR A 42 -2.27 4.79 -29.94
CA THR A 42 -0.96 4.13 -29.80
C THR A 42 -0.41 4.23 -28.37
N PHE A 43 -0.73 5.31 -27.66
CA PHE A 43 -0.41 5.52 -26.26
C PHE A 43 -1.65 5.77 -25.39
N PRO A 44 -2.24 4.71 -24.79
CA PRO A 44 -3.30 4.85 -23.79
C PRO A 44 -2.90 5.76 -22.62
N SER A 45 -1.63 5.69 -22.19
CA SER A 45 -1.10 6.49 -21.09
C SER A 45 -0.93 7.98 -21.40
N MET A 46 -1.01 8.40 -22.67
CA MET A 46 -0.95 9.81 -23.04
C MET A 46 -2.25 10.51 -22.61
N GLU A 47 -2.12 11.63 -21.89
CA GLU A 47 -3.25 12.41 -21.36
C GLU A 47 -3.43 13.75 -22.08
N LEU A 48 -2.32 14.44 -22.35
CA LEU A 48 -2.30 15.79 -22.91
C LEU A 48 -1.12 15.93 -23.87
N LEU A 49 -1.35 16.62 -24.98
CA LEU A 49 -0.35 16.98 -25.96
C LEU A 49 -0.51 18.45 -26.37
N TYR A 50 0.60 19.16 -26.52
CA TYR A 50 0.63 20.50 -27.11
C TYR A 50 2.02 20.81 -27.69
N ILE A 51 2.07 21.84 -28.53
CA ILE A 51 3.26 22.30 -29.24
C ILE A 51 3.60 23.73 -28.83
N THR A 52 4.88 24.01 -28.64
CA THR A 52 5.44 25.35 -28.43
C THR A 52 6.42 25.72 -29.53
N ASP A 53 6.63 27.03 -29.71
CA ASP A 53 7.77 27.53 -30.48
C ASP A 53 9.10 27.36 -29.73
N GLU A 54 10.20 27.85 -30.32
CA GLU A 54 11.55 27.84 -29.74
C GLU A 54 11.67 28.68 -28.46
N ASN A 55 10.75 29.62 -28.23
CA ASN A 55 10.70 30.47 -27.03
C ASN A 55 9.79 29.88 -25.95
N SER A 56 9.33 28.63 -26.12
CA SER A 56 8.38 27.96 -25.23
C SER A 56 7.03 28.69 -25.12
N LEU A 57 6.63 29.44 -26.15
CA LEU A 57 5.27 29.95 -26.28
C LEU A 57 4.39 28.88 -26.95
N GLN A 58 3.30 28.50 -26.30
CA GLN A 58 2.40 27.47 -26.81
C GLN A 58 1.64 27.96 -28.06
N THR A 59 1.78 27.27 -29.19
CA THR A 59 1.20 27.66 -30.49
C THR A 59 -0.11 26.92 -30.81
N THR A 60 -0.37 25.83 -30.12
CA THR A 60 -1.54 24.94 -30.33
C THR A 60 -2.45 24.89 -29.11
N ALA A 61 -3.69 24.44 -29.31
CA ALA A 61 -4.59 24.08 -28.22
C ALA A 61 -3.98 22.95 -27.36
N ASN A 62 -4.45 22.83 -26.12
CA ASN A 62 -4.25 21.62 -25.33
C ASN A 62 -5.10 20.50 -25.94
N ILE A 63 -4.46 19.42 -26.39
CA ILE A 63 -5.13 18.29 -27.02
C ILE A 63 -5.20 17.14 -26.03
N TYR A 64 -6.41 16.70 -25.72
CA TYR A 64 -6.70 15.54 -24.89
C TYR A 64 -7.30 14.42 -25.74
N ARG A 65 -7.43 13.24 -25.16
CA ARG A 65 -7.99 12.05 -25.84
C ARG A 65 -9.35 12.29 -26.51
N ASN A 66 -10.24 13.03 -25.86
CA ASN A 66 -11.64 13.20 -26.30
C ASN A 66 -12.06 14.67 -26.48
N LYS A 67 -11.13 15.62 -26.32
CA LYS A 67 -11.43 17.05 -26.40
C LYS A 67 -10.18 17.86 -26.72
N SER A 68 -10.35 19.06 -27.24
CA SER A 68 -9.33 20.10 -27.31
C SER A 68 -9.76 21.31 -26.49
N ASP A 69 -8.78 22.04 -25.98
CA ASP A 69 -8.97 23.25 -25.19
C ASP A 69 -8.04 24.37 -25.67
N GLU A 70 -8.63 25.44 -26.18
CA GLU A 70 -7.92 26.58 -26.76
C GLU A 70 -7.31 27.52 -25.70
N GLU A 71 -7.69 27.40 -24.41
CA GLU A 71 -7.14 28.24 -23.34
C GLU A 71 -5.62 28.10 -23.18
N GLY A 72 -5.05 26.97 -23.64
CA GLY A 72 -3.61 26.73 -23.65
C GLY A 72 -2.83 27.60 -24.64
N ARG A 73 -3.44 28.03 -25.76
CA ARG A 73 -2.75 28.74 -26.83
C ARG A 73 -2.28 30.12 -26.37
N GLY A 74 -1.02 30.44 -26.62
CA GLY A 74 -0.38 31.70 -26.21
C GLY A 74 0.15 31.71 -24.77
N GLN A 75 0.02 30.62 -24.01
CA GLN A 75 0.65 30.53 -22.69
C GLN A 75 2.17 30.32 -22.79
N ASN A 76 2.92 30.96 -21.90
CA ASN A 76 4.36 30.77 -21.78
C ASN A 76 4.68 29.53 -20.92
N ARG A 77 5.47 28.60 -21.47
CA ARG A 77 5.86 27.32 -20.86
C ARG A 77 7.34 27.27 -20.46
N THR A 78 8.05 28.39 -20.47
CA THR A 78 9.49 28.46 -20.10
C THR A 78 9.74 27.92 -18.68
N TYR A 79 8.79 28.07 -17.76
CA TYR A 79 8.92 27.52 -16.40
C TYR A 79 8.98 25.99 -16.38
N LEU A 80 8.31 25.32 -17.32
CA LEU A 80 8.24 23.87 -17.39
C LEU A 80 9.52 23.33 -18.01
N GLU A 81 9.98 23.95 -19.10
CA GLU A 81 11.25 23.61 -19.75
C GLU A 81 12.43 23.62 -18.77
N LYS A 82 12.49 24.61 -17.87
CA LYS A 82 13.52 24.69 -16.80
C LYS A 82 13.49 23.54 -15.79
N LYS A 83 12.34 22.87 -15.64
CA LYS A 83 12.17 21.72 -14.74
C LYS A 83 12.47 20.38 -15.42
N LEU A 84 12.67 20.37 -16.74
CA LEU A 84 12.97 19.16 -17.48
C LEU A 84 14.44 18.81 -17.35
N THR A 85 14.71 17.52 -17.16
CA THR A 85 16.05 16.95 -17.21
C THR A 85 16.31 16.45 -18.64
N LYS A 86 17.35 16.99 -19.28
CA LYS A 86 17.78 16.57 -20.61
C LYS A 86 18.29 15.13 -20.55
N LYS A 87 17.75 14.23 -21.37
CA LYS A 87 18.22 12.84 -21.49
C LYS A 87 19.07 12.61 -22.73
N ASN A 88 18.75 13.27 -23.84
CA ASN A 88 19.57 13.33 -25.05
C ASN A 88 19.25 14.62 -25.83
N GLU A 89 19.83 14.78 -27.03
CA GLU A 89 19.59 15.98 -27.87
C GLU A 89 18.12 16.19 -28.27
N GLN A 90 17.33 15.12 -28.32
CA GLN A 90 15.94 15.17 -28.77
C GLN A 90 14.92 15.12 -27.62
N PHE A 91 15.23 14.47 -26.50
CA PHE A 91 14.26 14.17 -25.44
C PHE A 91 14.67 14.73 -24.07
N SER A 92 13.70 15.32 -23.38
CA SER A 92 13.82 15.75 -21.98
C SER A 92 12.57 15.33 -21.19
N PHE A 93 12.75 15.04 -19.91
CA PHE A 93 11.70 14.49 -19.04
C PHE A 93 11.53 15.31 -17.77
N SER A 94 10.30 15.42 -17.29
CA SER A 94 10.03 15.96 -15.95
C SER A 94 10.14 14.88 -14.89
N GLU A 95 10.40 15.28 -13.65
CA GLU A 95 10.01 14.46 -12.50
C GLU A 95 8.48 14.33 -12.42
N PRO A 96 7.93 13.29 -11.76
CA PRO A 96 6.49 13.17 -11.53
C PRO A 96 5.90 14.38 -10.81
N TYR A 97 4.83 14.96 -11.34
CA TYR A 97 4.15 16.10 -10.74
C TYR A 97 2.64 16.05 -10.95
N LEU A 98 1.90 16.88 -10.21
CA LEU A 98 0.44 17.01 -10.37
C LEU A 98 0.13 17.95 -11.54
N SER A 99 -0.47 17.44 -12.60
CA SER A 99 -0.88 18.23 -13.75
C SER A 99 -1.96 19.23 -13.35
N SER A 100 -1.75 20.51 -13.65
CA SER A 100 -2.78 21.54 -13.50
C SER A 100 -3.93 21.39 -14.50
N ALA A 101 -3.69 20.68 -15.61
CA ALA A 101 -4.63 20.52 -16.70
C ALA A 101 -5.59 19.33 -16.49
N THR A 102 -5.08 18.22 -15.94
CA THR A 102 -5.87 16.99 -15.73
C THR A 102 -6.14 16.68 -14.25
N GLY A 103 -5.38 17.27 -13.32
CA GLY A 103 -5.43 16.91 -11.90
C GLY A 103 -4.82 15.54 -11.57
N ASN A 104 -4.23 14.86 -12.56
CA ASN A 104 -3.56 13.57 -12.37
C ASN A 104 -2.05 13.76 -12.12
N ILE A 105 -1.42 12.77 -11.49
CA ILE A 105 0.04 12.70 -11.42
C ILE A 105 0.55 12.24 -12.78
N CYS A 106 1.35 13.06 -13.43
CA CYS A 106 1.92 12.79 -14.75
C CYS A 106 3.44 12.97 -14.76
N ILE A 107 4.05 12.47 -15.84
CA ILE A 107 5.37 12.90 -16.29
C ILE A 107 5.21 13.57 -17.65
N THR A 108 6.00 14.60 -17.90
CA THR A 108 6.01 15.29 -19.19
C THR A 108 7.26 14.95 -19.96
N VAL A 109 7.08 14.62 -21.23
CA VAL A 109 8.15 14.44 -22.20
C VAL A 109 8.13 15.60 -23.16
N MET A 110 9.27 16.28 -23.27
CA MET A 110 9.52 17.24 -24.33
C MET A 110 10.35 16.58 -25.43
N LYS A 111 9.82 16.57 -26.65
CA LYS A 111 10.52 16.18 -27.86
C LYS A 111 10.91 17.43 -28.65
N ARG A 112 12.20 17.64 -28.83
CA ARG A 112 12.78 18.73 -29.65
C ARG A 112 12.64 18.36 -31.12
N GLU A 113 11.95 19.20 -31.89
CA GLU A 113 11.92 19.15 -33.35
C GLU A 113 12.63 20.40 -33.90
N LYS A 114 12.89 20.46 -35.23
CA LYS A 114 13.77 21.49 -35.81
C LYS A 114 13.36 22.94 -35.49
N ASN A 115 12.06 23.23 -35.45
CA ASN A 115 11.51 24.60 -35.32
C ASN A 115 10.46 24.73 -34.20
N HIS A 116 10.21 23.66 -33.45
CA HIS A 116 9.18 23.63 -32.41
C HIS A 116 9.48 22.52 -31.39
N ASN A 117 8.84 22.59 -30.23
CA ASN A 117 8.92 21.57 -29.19
C ASN A 117 7.54 20.95 -28.97
N VAL A 118 7.50 19.62 -28.89
CA VAL A 118 6.27 18.87 -28.57
C VAL A 118 6.31 18.46 -27.12
N PHE A 119 5.29 18.84 -26.35
CA PHE A 119 5.10 18.43 -24.97
C PHE A 119 4.01 17.38 -24.88
N ILE A 120 4.29 16.31 -24.16
CA ILE A 120 3.41 15.15 -24.01
C ILE A 120 3.36 14.76 -22.54
N ASP A 121 2.19 14.84 -21.93
CA ASP A 121 1.95 14.37 -20.58
C ASP A 121 1.47 12.92 -20.60
N PHE A 122 2.14 12.08 -19.81
CA PHE A 122 1.76 10.70 -19.59
C PHE A 122 1.23 10.52 -18.17
N SER A 123 0.02 9.94 -18.07
CA SER A 123 -0.56 9.47 -16.81
C SER A 123 0.37 8.46 -16.16
N LEU A 124 0.85 8.76 -14.95
CA LEU A 124 1.81 7.89 -14.30
C LEU A 124 1.19 6.52 -13.96
N SER A 125 -0.08 6.52 -13.53
CA SER A 125 -0.81 5.30 -13.19
C SER A 125 -1.01 4.39 -14.41
N GLN A 126 -1.42 4.95 -15.55
CA GLN A 126 -1.65 4.18 -16.77
C GLN A 126 -0.34 3.70 -17.40
N LEU A 127 0.71 4.52 -17.33
CA LEU A 127 2.04 4.19 -17.83
C LEU A 127 2.62 2.99 -17.08
N ILE A 128 2.55 3.00 -15.75
CA ILE A 128 3.06 1.92 -14.91
C ILE A 128 2.19 0.66 -15.07
N GLY A 129 0.86 0.80 -15.12
CA GLY A 129 -0.05 -0.33 -15.34
C GLY A 129 0.21 -1.04 -16.68
N ARG A 130 0.49 -0.29 -17.76
CA ARG A 130 0.79 -0.88 -19.08
C ARG A 130 2.09 -1.69 -19.10
N LEU A 131 3.07 -1.30 -18.30
CA LEU A 131 4.36 -1.97 -18.23
C LEU A 131 4.32 -3.29 -17.44
N GLY A 132 3.16 -3.68 -16.90
CA GLY A 132 3.03 -4.85 -16.02
C GLY A 132 3.81 -4.70 -14.72
N LEU A 133 4.31 -3.49 -14.43
CA LEU A 133 5.01 -3.17 -13.18
C LEU A 133 4.03 -3.12 -11.99
N ILE A 134 2.73 -3.08 -12.29
CA ILE A 134 1.64 -3.33 -11.34
C ILE A 134 0.60 -4.20 -12.06
N GLU A 135 0.47 -5.48 -11.67
CA GLU A 135 -0.63 -6.34 -12.11
C GLU A 135 -1.94 -5.90 -11.43
N LEU A 136 -2.63 -4.93 -12.03
CA LEU A 136 -3.99 -4.57 -11.67
C LEU A 136 -4.96 -5.37 -12.54
N HIS A 137 -5.30 -6.60 -12.15
CA HIS A 137 -6.54 -7.22 -12.62
C HIS A 137 -7.69 -6.77 -11.70
N PRO A 138 -8.53 -5.80 -12.12
CA PRO A 138 -9.55 -5.18 -11.25
C PRO A 138 -10.62 -6.15 -10.75
N THR A 139 -10.88 -7.24 -11.50
CA THR A 139 -11.84 -8.28 -11.12
C THR A 139 -11.33 -9.15 -9.98
N PHE A 140 -10.06 -9.56 -10.02
CA PHE A 140 -9.44 -10.36 -8.97
C PHE A 140 -9.31 -9.56 -7.67
N ASP A 141 -8.98 -8.27 -7.78
CA ASP A 141 -8.95 -7.37 -6.64
C ASP A 141 -10.32 -7.25 -5.96
N THR A 142 -11.37 -7.02 -6.74
CA THR A 142 -12.73 -6.88 -6.21
C THR A 142 -13.20 -8.16 -5.49
N PHE A 143 -12.89 -9.33 -6.04
CA PHE A 143 -13.21 -10.62 -5.42
C PHE A 143 -12.48 -10.81 -4.09
N LEU A 144 -11.17 -10.59 -4.06
CA LEU A 144 -10.37 -10.71 -2.83
C LEU A 144 -10.85 -9.73 -1.76
N LYS A 145 -11.12 -8.48 -2.14
CA LYS A 145 -11.64 -7.46 -1.23
C LYS A 145 -12.95 -7.89 -0.57
N LEU A 146 -13.89 -8.43 -1.36
CA LEU A 146 -15.15 -8.95 -0.84
C LEU A 146 -14.92 -10.13 0.12
N PHE A 147 -14.04 -11.06 -0.24
CA PHE A 147 -13.69 -12.20 0.59
C PHE A 147 -13.12 -11.78 1.96
N TYR A 148 -12.13 -10.89 1.97
CA TYR A 148 -11.54 -10.38 3.21
C TYR A 148 -12.53 -9.55 4.03
N GLN A 149 -13.47 -8.86 3.38
CA GLN A 149 -14.54 -8.15 4.07
C GLN A 149 -15.47 -9.11 4.82
N VAL A 150 -15.91 -10.20 4.18
CA VAL A 150 -16.74 -11.22 4.82
C VAL A 150 -16.02 -11.87 6.00
N ILE A 151 -14.76 -12.27 5.82
CA ILE A 151 -13.96 -12.88 6.90
C ILE A 151 -13.78 -11.90 8.05
N GLY A 152 -13.40 -10.66 7.76
CA GLY A 152 -13.16 -9.64 8.78
C GLY A 152 -14.39 -9.38 9.64
N PHE A 153 -15.57 -9.18 9.02
CA PHE A 153 -16.81 -9.02 9.78
C PHE A 153 -17.21 -10.27 10.56
N SER A 154 -17.00 -11.46 10.00
CA SER A 154 -17.27 -12.72 10.70
C SER A 154 -16.40 -12.87 11.95
N LEU A 155 -15.11 -12.56 11.87
CA LEU A 155 -14.20 -12.59 13.01
C LEU A 155 -14.62 -11.58 14.09
N MET A 156 -15.02 -10.37 13.68
CA MET A 156 -15.51 -9.34 14.59
C MET A 156 -16.77 -9.80 15.34
N PHE A 157 -17.70 -10.47 14.63
CA PHE A 157 -18.88 -11.08 15.22
C PHE A 157 -18.52 -12.16 16.25
N PHE A 158 -17.60 -13.08 15.91
CA PHE A 158 -17.14 -14.10 16.86
C PHE A 158 -16.42 -13.51 18.07
N ALA A 159 -15.64 -12.45 17.90
CA ALA A 159 -15.01 -11.73 19.01
C ALA A 159 -16.06 -11.17 19.98
N PHE A 160 -17.11 -10.52 19.47
CA PHE A 160 -18.20 -10.03 20.31
C PHE A 160 -18.97 -11.15 21.00
N LEU A 161 -19.23 -12.28 20.32
CA LEU A 161 -19.85 -13.44 20.95
C LEU A 161 -19.00 -14.00 22.09
N ALA A 162 -17.69 -14.14 21.90
CA ALA A 162 -16.79 -14.63 22.93
C ALA A 162 -16.76 -13.71 24.16
N ILE A 163 -16.66 -12.40 23.96
CA ILE A 163 -16.70 -11.40 25.04
C ILE A 163 -18.06 -11.40 25.74
N GLY A 164 -19.15 -11.42 24.97
CA GLY A 164 -20.51 -11.44 25.50
C GLY A 164 -20.79 -12.69 26.34
N TYR A 165 -20.38 -13.86 25.84
CA TYR A 165 -20.47 -15.12 26.56
C TYR A 165 -19.65 -15.09 27.86
N ALA A 166 -18.43 -14.55 27.82
CA ALA A 166 -17.57 -14.41 28.99
C ALA A 166 -18.23 -13.58 30.10
N LEU A 167 -18.77 -12.41 29.74
CA LEU A 167 -19.47 -11.53 30.68
C LEU A 167 -20.73 -12.18 31.23
N PHE A 168 -21.57 -12.77 30.37
CA PHE A 168 -22.79 -13.45 30.80
C PHE A 168 -22.49 -14.63 31.74
N SER A 169 -21.50 -15.45 31.41
CA SER A 169 -21.05 -16.55 32.26
C SER A 169 -20.53 -16.05 33.61
N PHE A 170 -19.82 -14.92 33.64
CA PHE A 170 -19.35 -14.33 34.89
C PHE A 170 -20.51 -13.83 35.77
N PHE A 171 -21.46 -13.09 35.19
CA PHE A 171 -22.61 -12.56 35.91
C PHE A 171 -23.50 -13.66 36.50
N THR A 172 -23.70 -14.76 35.76
CA THR A 172 -24.47 -15.90 36.27
C THR A 172 -23.78 -16.57 37.47
N HIS A 173 -22.46 -16.76 37.44
CA HIS A 173 -21.70 -17.31 38.57
C HIS A 173 -21.56 -16.36 39.77
N LEU A 174 -21.80 -15.06 39.59
CA LEU A 174 -21.88 -14.10 40.70
C LEU A 174 -23.22 -14.16 41.43
N ILE A 175 -24.29 -14.56 40.72
CA ILE A 175 -25.65 -14.64 41.27
C ILE A 175 -25.84 -15.97 42.01
N ASP A 176 -25.22 -17.06 41.51
CA ASP A 176 -25.20 -18.35 42.20
C ASP A 176 -24.14 -18.38 43.32
N ASP A 177 -24.45 -19.00 44.47
CA ASP A 177 -23.57 -19.09 45.66
C ASP A 177 -22.28 -19.93 45.45
N GLY A 178 -21.97 -20.33 44.22
CA GLY A 178 -20.88 -21.25 43.84
C GLY A 178 -19.63 -20.56 43.28
N PHE A 179 -19.19 -19.45 43.87
CA PHE A 179 -18.06 -18.68 43.36
C PHE A 179 -16.72 -19.42 43.54
N THR A 180 -16.13 -19.84 42.42
CA THR A 180 -14.81 -20.49 42.38
C THR A 180 -13.79 -19.60 41.68
N ILE A 181 -12.51 -19.81 41.97
CA ILE A 181 -11.41 -19.10 41.27
C ILE A 181 -11.47 -19.35 39.74
N ASP A 182 -11.90 -20.54 39.32
CA ASP A 182 -12.13 -20.86 37.90
C ASP A 182 -13.20 -19.98 37.24
N ALA A 183 -14.20 -19.49 38.00
CA ALA A 183 -15.22 -18.58 37.53
C ALA A 183 -14.69 -17.16 37.23
N LEU A 184 -13.53 -16.79 37.81
CA LEU A 184 -12.82 -15.54 37.48
C LEU A 184 -11.93 -15.72 36.26
N PHE A 185 -11.19 -16.83 36.17
CA PHE A 185 -10.20 -17.01 35.10
C PHE A 185 -10.82 -17.28 33.73
N LYS A 186 -11.88 -18.09 33.63
CA LYS A 186 -12.51 -18.41 32.33
C LYS A 186 -13.02 -17.18 31.58
N PRO A 187 -13.70 -16.21 32.23
CA PRO A 187 -14.07 -14.96 31.58
C PRO A 187 -12.87 -14.10 31.16
N ILE A 188 -11.84 -13.99 32.01
CA ILE A 188 -10.62 -13.23 31.69
C ILE A 188 -9.99 -13.77 30.40
N VAL A 189 -9.79 -15.10 30.32
CA VAL A 189 -9.25 -15.77 29.12
C VAL A 189 -10.12 -15.51 27.89
N SER A 190 -11.43 -15.69 28.02
CA SER A 190 -12.37 -15.52 26.90
C SER A 190 -12.41 -14.08 26.39
N ILE A 191 -12.32 -13.08 27.29
CA ILE A 191 -12.22 -11.66 26.93
C ILE A 191 -10.89 -11.37 26.23
N THR A 192 -9.77 -11.88 26.76
CA THR A 192 -8.45 -11.72 26.14
C THR A 192 -8.41 -12.32 24.74
N LEU A 193 -8.95 -13.52 24.56
CA LEU A 193 -9.04 -14.17 23.25
C LEU A 193 -9.95 -13.37 22.30
N GLY A 194 -11.11 -12.93 22.77
CA GLY A 194 -12.03 -12.10 21.99
C GLY A 194 -11.36 -10.80 21.51
N LEU A 195 -10.61 -10.12 22.38
CA LEU A 195 -9.89 -8.90 22.04
C LEU A 195 -8.80 -9.16 20.98
N ALA A 196 -8.05 -10.26 21.10
CA ALA A 196 -7.05 -10.65 20.11
C ALA A 196 -7.68 -10.94 18.73
N ILE A 197 -8.83 -11.64 18.70
CA ILE A 197 -9.58 -11.91 17.47
C ILE A 197 -10.12 -10.59 16.88
N PHE A 198 -10.61 -9.67 17.71
CA PHE A 198 -11.09 -8.36 17.27
C PHE A 198 -9.97 -7.54 16.62
N ASP A 199 -8.79 -7.49 17.22
CA ASP A 199 -7.64 -6.77 16.67
C ASP A 199 -7.17 -7.36 15.32
N LEU A 200 -7.22 -8.69 15.18
CA LEU A 200 -6.96 -9.37 13.91
C LEU A 200 -8.03 -9.02 12.86
N ALA A 201 -9.31 -9.09 13.24
CA ALA A 201 -10.43 -8.75 12.35
C ALA A 201 -10.31 -7.32 11.83
N LYS A 202 -10.09 -6.38 12.74
CA LYS A 202 -9.86 -4.96 12.43
C LYS A 202 -8.68 -4.80 11.48
N THR A 203 -7.57 -5.47 11.76
CA THR A 203 -6.35 -5.41 10.93
C THR A 203 -6.61 -5.89 9.50
N ILE A 204 -7.28 -7.03 9.33
CA ILE A 204 -7.61 -7.59 8.02
C ILE A 204 -8.51 -6.63 7.25
N LEU A 205 -9.55 -6.10 7.89
CA LEU A 205 -10.46 -5.13 7.26
C LEU A 205 -9.73 -3.84 6.87
N GLU A 206 -8.94 -3.27 7.77
CA GLU A 206 -8.20 -2.04 7.51
C GLU A 206 -7.24 -2.19 6.33
N ARG A 207 -6.55 -3.33 6.19
CA ARG A 207 -5.56 -3.52 5.12
C ARG A 207 -6.13 -3.99 3.80
N GLU A 208 -6.95 -5.03 3.83
CA GLU A 208 -7.40 -5.67 2.59
C GLU A 208 -8.63 -4.99 2.01
N VAL A 209 -9.39 -4.26 2.84
CA VAL A 209 -10.68 -3.66 2.44
C VAL A 209 -10.62 -2.13 2.39
N TYR A 210 -10.19 -1.47 3.46
CA TYR A 210 -10.27 0.00 3.57
C TYR A 210 -9.04 0.74 3.03
N PHE A 211 -7.84 0.28 3.38
CA PHE A 211 -6.56 0.89 3.04
C PHE A 211 -5.64 -0.14 2.39
N LYS A 212 -5.77 -0.26 1.07
CA LYS A 212 -4.85 -1.06 0.27
C LYS A 212 -3.50 -0.33 0.17
N SER A 213 -2.68 -0.43 1.22
CA SER A 213 -1.30 0.05 1.22
C SER A 213 -0.44 -1.02 0.56
N TYR A 214 -0.26 -0.92 -0.76
CA TYR A 214 0.67 -1.79 -1.50
C TYR A 214 2.14 -1.44 -1.28
N GLY A 215 2.46 -0.54 -0.35
CA GLY A 215 3.70 0.22 -0.43
C GLY A 215 4.39 0.43 0.91
N LYS A 216 4.81 -0.65 1.58
CA LYS A 216 6.15 -0.76 2.20
C LYS A 216 6.28 -2.09 2.94
N LYS A 217 7.33 -2.85 2.59
CA LYS A 217 7.75 -4.07 3.31
C LYS A 217 7.94 -3.83 4.83
N SER A 218 8.28 -2.60 5.22
CA SER A 218 8.39 -2.17 6.63
C SER A 218 7.04 -1.98 7.34
N GLU A 219 5.95 -1.74 6.62
CA GLU A 219 4.60 -1.73 7.20
C GLU A 219 4.12 -3.15 7.47
N ASP A 220 4.38 -4.11 6.60
CA ASP A 220 4.03 -5.52 6.78
C ASP A 220 4.75 -6.14 7.99
N ASP A 221 6.05 -5.88 8.12
CA ASP A 221 6.84 -6.33 9.26
C ASP A 221 6.29 -5.75 10.59
N LYS A 222 5.91 -4.46 10.62
CA LYS A 222 5.28 -3.86 11.81
C LYS A 222 3.95 -4.51 12.17
N LEU A 223 3.19 -4.95 11.18
CA LEU A 223 1.92 -5.61 11.42
C LEU A 223 2.11 -7.00 11.99
N LEU A 224 2.99 -7.80 11.38
CA LEU A 224 3.35 -9.13 11.86
C LEU A 224 3.86 -9.06 13.30
N LYS A 225 4.66 -8.04 13.63
CA LYS A 225 5.12 -7.77 15.00
C LYS A 225 3.95 -7.50 15.95
N LYS A 226 3.04 -6.57 15.61
CA LYS A 226 1.87 -6.24 16.45
C LYS A 226 0.99 -7.47 16.67
N PHE A 227 0.74 -8.24 15.61
CA PHE A 227 -0.05 -9.46 15.67
C PHE A 227 0.61 -10.53 16.56
N SER A 228 1.92 -10.74 16.39
CA SER A 228 2.67 -11.72 17.20
C SER A 228 2.69 -11.33 18.69
N ILE A 229 2.82 -10.03 19.00
CA ILE A 229 2.74 -9.52 20.38
C ILE A 229 1.38 -9.84 20.99
N ALA A 230 0.29 -9.62 20.26
CA ALA A 230 -1.07 -9.92 20.74
C ALA A 230 -1.24 -11.42 21.05
N ILE A 231 -0.77 -12.32 20.18
CA ILE A 231 -0.79 -13.77 20.42
C ILE A 231 0.03 -14.15 21.66
N ILE A 232 1.23 -13.60 21.80
CA ILE A 232 2.11 -13.89 22.95
C ILE A 232 1.44 -13.44 24.26
N ILE A 233 0.79 -12.27 24.28
CA ILE A 233 0.05 -11.80 25.46
C ILE A 233 -1.08 -12.78 25.81
N ALA A 234 -1.86 -13.21 24.82
CA ALA A 234 -2.96 -14.17 25.03
C ALA A 234 -2.44 -15.51 25.57
N LEU A 235 -1.41 -16.09 24.95
CA LEU A 235 -0.77 -17.33 25.41
C LEU A 235 -0.16 -17.19 26.81
N SER A 236 0.38 -16.01 27.13
CA SER A 236 0.98 -15.74 28.45
C SER A 236 -0.08 -15.71 29.56
N ILE A 237 -1.24 -15.11 29.30
CA ILE A 237 -2.35 -15.06 30.25
C ILE A 237 -2.93 -16.47 30.47
N GLU A 238 -3.13 -17.23 29.39
CA GLU A 238 -3.60 -18.62 29.46
C GLU A 238 -2.64 -19.49 30.26
N ALA A 239 -1.34 -19.37 29.98
CA ALA A 239 -0.33 -20.14 30.67
C ALA A 239 -0.23 -19.79 32.16
N LEU A 240 -0.37 -18.51 32.50
CA LEU A 240 -0.39 -18.09 33.89
C LEU A 240 -1.54 -18.73 34.66
N MET A 241 -2.73 -18.83 34.06
CA MET A 241 -3.87 -19.56 34.64
C MET A 241 -3.53 -21.03 34.89
N VAL A 242 -2.94 -21.72 33.90
CA VAL A 242 -2.54 -23.13 34.04
C VAL A 242 -1.53 -23.32 35.17
N VAL A 243 -0.54 -22.42 35.26
CA VAL A 243 0.45 -22.41 36.35
C VAL A 243 -0.22 -22.22 37.70
N PHE A 244 -1.14 -21.26 37.84
CA PHE A 244 -1.89 -21.05 39.09
C PHE A 244 -2.73 -22.27 39.47
N LYS A 245 -3.38 -22.92 38.49
CA LYS A 245 -4.20 -24.10 38.74
C LYS A 245 -3.37 -25.26 39.27
N ILE A 246 -2.21 -25.53 38.66
CA ILE A 246 -1.24 -26.55 39.10
C ILE A 246 -0.73 -26.22 40.50
N ALA A 247 -0.35 -24.97 40.76
CA ALA A 247 0.18 -24.53 42.05
C ALA A 247 -0.83 -24.68 43.21
N LEU A 248 -2.13 -24.60 42.94
CA LEU A 248 -3.18 -24.71 43.96
C LEU A 248 -3.68 -26.14 44.19
N HIS A 249 -3.57 -27.04 43.21
CA HIS A 249 -4.24 -28.35 43.25
C HIS A 249 -3.30 -29.56 43.16
N ASP A 250 -2.16 -29.47 42.48
CA ASP A 250 -1.31 -30.64 42.24
C ASP A 250 0.16 -30.27 42.00
N TYR A 251 0.95 -30.29 43.07
CA TYR A 251 2.40 -29.99 43.01
C TYR A 251 3.19 -30.98 42.15
N THR A 252 2.64 -32.16 41.87
CA THR A 252 3.27 -33.21 41.06
C THR A 252 3.46 -32.76 39.61
N ASP A 253 2.57 -31.90 39.11
CA ASP A 253 2.59 -31.35 37.75
C ASP A 253 3.37 -30.03 37.62
N MET A 254 4.04 -29.58 38.69
CA MET A 254 4.78 -28.31 38.70
C MET A 254 5.92 -28.26 37.66
N ILE A 255 6.41 -29.43 37.21
CA ILE A 255 7.37 -29.52 36.12
C ILE A 255 6.76 -29.11 34.76
N HIS A 256 5.48 -29.41 34.52
CA HIS A 256 4.78 -28.98 33.31
C HIS A 256 4.57 -27.47 33.28
N ALA A 257 4.27 -26.87 34.44
CA ALA A 257 4.24 -25.43 34.61
C ALA A 257 5.59 -24.77 34.28
N LEU A 258 6.71 -25.39 34.69
CA LEU A 258 8.05 -24.90 34.32
C LEU A 258 8.26 -24.94 32.80
N TYR A 259 7.94 -26.04 32.12
CA TYR A 259 8.08 -26.14 30.66
C TYR A 259 7.25 -25.10 29.92
N LEU A 260 6.04 -24.80 30.41
CA LEU A 260 5.15 -23.80 29.86
C LEU A 260 5.75 -22.39 29.95
N ILE A 261 6.27 -22.01 31.12
CA ILE A 261 6.93 -20.71 31.35
C ILE A 261 8.18 -20.58 30.49
N VAL A 262 9.01 -21.62 30.43
CA VAL A 262 10.21 -21.65 29.59
C VAL A 262 9.82 -21.51 28.11
N GLY A 263 8.78 -22.21 27.65
CA GLY A 263 8.28 -22.12 26.28
C GLY A 263 7.86 -20.70 25.90
N ILE A 264 7.12 -20.01 26.76
CA ILE A 264 6.77 -18.60 26.55
C ILE A 264 8.01 -17.71 26.52
N GLY A 265 8.97 -17.95 27.42
CA GLY A 265 10.25 -17.23 27.45
C GLY A 265 11.03 -17.38 26.13
N VAL A 266 11.03 -18.56 25.52
CA VAL A 266 11.64 -18.83 24.21
C VAL A 266 10.92 -18.06 23.10
N ILE A 267 9.57 -18.05 23.09
CA ILE A 267 8.80 -17.31 22.08
C ILE A 267 9.07 -15.80 22.17
N ILE A 268 9.05 -15.24 23.39
CA ILE A 268 9.33 -13.82 23.63
C ILE A 268 10.76 -13.47 23.18
N SER A 269 11.72 -14.33 23.54
CA SER A 269 13.13 -14.14 23.17
C SER A 269 13.33 -14.22 21.65
N SER A 270 12.66 -15.18 20.97
CA SER A 270 12.70 -15.32 19.51
C SER A 270 12.13 -14.08 18.81
N LEU A 271 10.99 -13.56 19.27
CA LEU A 271 10.42 -12.32 18.74
C LEU A 271 11.34 -11.11 19.00
N GLY A 272 11.98 -11.05 20.18
CA GLY A 272 12.97 -10.02 20.51
C GLY A 272 14.18 -10.03 19.55
N ILE A 273 14.72 -11.22 19.27
CA ILE A 273 15.83 -11.40 18.32
C ILE A 273 15.40 -11.02 16.90
N TYR A 274 14.23 -11.48 16.45
CA TYR A 274 13.67 -11.12 15.15
C TYR A 274 13.52 -9.60 15.00
N ASN A 275 12.99 -8.92 16.03
CA ASN A 275 12.83 -7.47 16.03
C ASN A 275 14.16 -6.73 15.96
N TYR A 276 15.16 -7.17 16.72
CA TYR A 276 16.49 -6.58 16.71
C TYR A 276 17.16 -6.70 15.33
N LEU A 277 17.12 -7.90 14.73
CA LEU A 277 17.70 -8.15 13.40
C LEU A 277 16.97 -7.37 12.30
N SER A 278 15.63 -7.28 12.37
CA SER A 278 14.80 -6.52 11.44
C SER A 278 15.11 -5.02 11.49
N ASN A 279 15.21 -4.43 12.69
CA ASN A 279 15.51 -3.00 12.85
C ASN A 279 16.93 -2.64 12.38
N LYS A 280 17.93 -3.49 12.66
CA LYS A 280 19.31 -3.27 12.19
C LYS A 280 19.42 -3.24 10.66
N LYS A 281 18.58 -4.01 9.97
CA LYS A 281 18.51 -4.03 8.50
C LYS A 281 17.87 -2.76 7.94
N GLU A 282 16.89 -2.18 8.64
CA GLU A 282 16.29 -0.89 8.26
C GLU A 282 17.25 0.29 8.44
N GLU A 283 18.04 0.32 9.52
CA GLU A 283 19.06 1.37 9.74
C GLU A 283 20.13 1.36 8.65
N LYS A 284 20.66 0.17 8.31
CA LYS A 284 21.66 0.02 7.25
C LYS A 284 21.17 0.45 5.87
N ASN A 285 19.87 0.33 5.58
CA ASN A 285 19.27 0.77 4.31
C ASN A 285 18.95 2.27 4.27
N ARG A 286 19.03 2.99 5.41
CA ARG A 286 18.85 4.46 5.46
C ARG A 286 20.18 5.22 5.36
N GLU A 287 21.30 4.55 5.59
CA GLU A 287 22.66 5.10 5.50
C GLU A 287 23.30 4.94 4.10
N VAL A 288 22.59 4.30 3.16
CA VAL A 288 22.96 4.12 1.75
C VAL A 288 22.05 4.98 0.88
#